data_AF-A0A9D9DTM5-F1
#
_entry.id   AF-A0A9D9DTM5-F1
#
_cell.length_a   1.000
_cell.length_b   1.000
_cell.length_c   1.000
_cell.angle_alpha   90.00
_cell.angle_beta   90.00
_cell.angle_gamma   90.00
#
_symmetry.space_group_name_H-M   'P 1'
#
loop_
_entity.id
_entity.type
_entity.pdbx_description
1 polymer ?
#
loop_
_entity_poly.entity_id
_entity_poly.type
_entity_poly.pdbx_seq_one_letter_code
_entity_poly.pdbx_strand_id
1 'polypeptide(L)' 'MNFMERYARQLMLPEFGIEAQEKLRRSHVLLVGAGGLGSTIAPLLCAAGLGKLTLVDADKVSES' A
#
# COMPACT_ATOMS: atom_id res chain seq x y z
N MET A 1 8.44 13.29 9.02
CA MET A 1 7.49 13.58 7.93
C MET A 1 6.09 13.27 8.43
N ASN A 2 5.21 14.28 8.49
CA ASN A 2 3.82 14.09 8.90
C ASN A 2 2.97 13.55 7.72
N PHE A 3 1.70 13.22 7.97
CA PHE A 3 0.79 12.68 6.94
C PHE A 3 0.67 13.58 5.71
N MET A 4 0.50 14.89 5.93
CA MET A 4 0.34 15.86 4.84
C MET A 4 1.60 15.98 3.99
N GLU A 5 2.77 16.01 4.63
CA GLU A 5 4.06 16.05 3.92
C GLU A 5 4.32 14.76 3.12
N ARG A 6 3.99 13.59 3.68
CA ARG A 6 4.23 12.30 3.02
C ARG A 6 3.41 12.13 1.76
N TYR A 7 2.15 12.53 1.81
CA TYR A 7 1.18 12.31 0.73
C TYR A 7 0.91 13.56 -0.11
N ALA A 8 1.62 14.67 0.09
CA ALA A 8 1.41 15.94 -0.60
C ALA A 8 1.20 15.79 -2.12
N ARG A 9 2.03 14.97 -2.79
CA ARG A 9 1.90 14.71 -4.22
C ARG A 9 0.66 13.91 -4.61
N GLN A 10 0.22 12.98 -3.78
CA GLN A 10 -1.01 12.20 -4.00
C GLN A 10 -2.25 13.08 -3.78
N LEU A 11 -2.20 13.96 -2.77
CA LEU A 11 -3.27 14.90 -2.43
C LEU A 11 -3.53 15.94 -3.54
N MET A 12 -2.51 16.30 -4.33
CA MET A 12 -2.64 17.23 -5.46
C MET A 12 -3.29 16.61 -6.71
N LEU A 13 -3.46 15.28 -6.77
CA LEU A 13 -4.04 14.64 -7.94
C LEU A 13 -5.53 15.01 -8.07
N PRO A 14 -5.98 15.42 -9.26
CA PRO A 14 -7.41 15.59 -9.53
C PRO A 14 -8.16 14.31 -9.13
N GLU A 15 -9.32 14.47 -8.50
CA GLU A 15 -10.22 13.38 -8.08
C GLU A 15 -9.74 12.48 -6.92
N PHE A 16 -8.52 12.64 -6.41
CA PHE A 16 -8.04 11.90 -5.23
C PHE A 16 -8.24 12.72 -3.95
N GLY A 17 -7.46 13.78 -3.78
CA GLY A 17 -7.59 14.70 -2.64
C GLY A 17 -7.45 14.06 -1.26
N ILE A 18 -7.77 14.84 -0.22
CA ILE A 18 -7.65 14.40 1.18
C ILE A 18 -8.66 13.31 1.54
N GLU A 19 -9.87 13.36 0.97
CA GLU A 19 -10.93 12.40 1.28
C GLU A 19 -10.57 10.98 0.82
N ALA A 20 -10.03 10.83 -0.40
CA ALA A 20 -9.60 9.52 -0.88
C ALA A 20 -8.37 8.99 -0.12
N GLN A 21 -7.40 9.86 0.22
CA GLN A 21 -6.24 9.46 1.02
C GLN A 21 -6.66 8.96 2.41
N GLU A 22 -7.59 9.64 3.06
CA GLU A 22 -8.15 9.24 4.34
C GLU A 22 -8.96 7.93 4.23
N LYS A 23 -9.71 7.75 3.15
CA LYS A 23 -10.38 6.47 2.86
C LYS A 23 -9.36 5.33 2.72
N LEU A 24 -8.29 5.54 1.95
CA LEU A 24 -7.20 4.57 1.78
C LEU A 24 -6.49 4.24 3.10
N ARG A 25 -6.26 5.25 3.94
CA ARG A 25 -5.67 5.11 5.28
C ARG A 25 -6.54 4.29 6.23
N ARG A 26 -7.86 4.26 6.04
CA ARG A 26 -8.78 3.42 6.83
C ARG A 26 -8.97 2.02 6.25
N SER A 27 -8.53 1.79 5.01
CA SER A 27 -8.68 0.50 4.33
C SER A 27 -7.72 -0.57 4.88
N HIS A 28 -8.17 -1.81 4.80
CA HIS A 28 -7.39 -3.01 5.08
C HIS A 28 -7.43 -3.92 3.85
N VAL A 29 -6.26 -4.33 3.34
CA VAL A 29 -6.12 -5.30 2.25
C VAL A 29 -5.51 -6.60 2.76
N LEU A 30 -6.05 -7.72 2.31
CA LEU A 30 -5.43 -9.04 2.38
C LEU A 30 -4.74 -9.34 1.04
N LEU A 31 -3.44 -9.56 1.06
CA LEU A 31 -2.64 -9.99 -0.09
C LEU A 31 -2.25 -11.45 0.11
N VAL A 32 -2.70 -12.31 -0.80
CA VAL A 32 -2.37 -13.74 -0.81
C VAL A 32 -1.32 -13.98 -1.89
N GLY A 33 -0.15 -14.49 -1.49
CA GLY A 33 1.04 -14.60 -2.31
C GLY A 33 1.96 -13.39 -2.18
N ALA A 34 3.21 -13.64 -1.84
CA ALA A 34 4.34 -12.72 -1.69
C ALA A 34 5.52 -13.08 -2.64
N GLY A 35 5.25 -13.88 -3.68
CA GLY A 35 6.16 -14.11 -4.81
C GLY A 35 6.30 -12.88 -5.73
N GLY A 36 6.58 -13.06 -7.03
CA GLY A 36 6.89 -11.95 -7.93
C GLY A 36 5.84 -10.83 -7.99
N LEU A 37 4.55 -11.16 -8.03
CA LEU A 37 3.47 -10.15 -8.03
C LEU A 37 3.29 -9.50 -6.66
N GLY A 38 3.26 -10.31 -5.61
CA GLY A 38 3.01 -9.85 -4.25
C GLY A 38 4.13 -8.96 -3.72
N SER A 39 5.38 -9.37 -3.95
CA SER A 39 6.57 -8.59 -3.60
C SER A 39 6.68 -7.28 -4.38
N THR A 40 6.13 -7.21 -5.59
CA THR A 40 6.07 -5.97 -6.38
C THR A 40 4.99 -5.01 -5.89
N ILE A 41 3.78 -5.49 -5.60
CA ILE A 41 2.64 -4.62 -5.26
C ILE A 41 2.60 -4.21 -3.78
N ALA A 42 3.09 -5.04 -2.87
CA ALA A 42 3.03 -4.75 -1.43
C ALA A 42 3.75 -3.44 -1.04
N PRO A 43 4.96 -3.14 -1.54
CA PRO A 43 5.62 -1.86 -1.28
C PRO A 43 4.81 -0.67 -1.81
N LEU A 44 4.15 -0.82 -2.96
CA LEU A 44 3.34 0.23 -3.57
C LEU A 44 2.08 0.53 -2.74
N LEU A 45 1.39 -0.49 -2.23
CA LEU A 45 0.25 -0.32 -1.32
C LEU A 45 0.65 0.39 -0.02
N CYS A 46 1.78 -0.01 0.56
CA CYS A 46 2.34 0.64 1.74
C CYS A 46 2.75 2.10 1.46
N ALA A 47 3.38 2.36 0.31
CA ALA A 47 3.80 3.71 -0.09
C ALA A 47 2.62 4.62 -0.42
N ALA A 48 1.54 4.07 -0.98
CA ALA A 48 0.28 4.78 -1.22
C ALA A 48 -0.45 5.17 0.08
N GLY A 49 -0.09 4.58 1.22
CA GLY A 49 -0.67 4.93 2.52
C GLY A 49 -1.90 4.11 2.90
N LEU A 50 -1.96 2.86 2.44
CA LEU A 50 -2.90 1.88 2.95
C LEU A 50 -2.78 1.73 4.47
N GLY A 51 -3.91 1.69 5.17
CA GLY A 51 -3.95 1.59 6.63
C GLY A 51 -3.40 0.30 7.19
N LYS A 52 -3.82 -0.83 6.60
CA LYS A 52 -3.41 -2.16 7.03
C LYS A 52 -3.22 -3.09 5.83
N LEU A 53 -2.13 -3.84 5.83
CA LEU A 53 -1.84 -4.89 4.86
C LEU A 53 -1.60 -6.20 5.62
N THR A 54 -2.38 -7.23 5.32
CA THR A 54 -2.11 -8.59 5.77
C THR A 54 -1.52 -9.37 4.60
N LEU A 55 -0.32 -9.90 4.77
CA LEU A 55 0.35 -10.75 3.79
C LEU A 55 0.17 -12.21 4.22
N VAL A 56 -0.24 -13.06 3.29
CA VAL A 56 -0.33 -14.51 3.50
C VAL A 56 0.47 -15.18 2.39
N ASP A 57 1.56 -15.84 2.77
CA ASP A 57 2.33 -16.71 1.88
C ASP A 57 2.78 -17.93 2.71
N ALA A 58 2.70 -19.11 2.11
CA ALA A 58 3.12 -20.36 2.72
C ALA A 58 4.59 -20.71 2.38
N ASP A 59 5.14 -20.07 1.36
CA ASP A 59 6.47 -20.35 0.84
C ASP A 59 7.56 -19.61 1.63
N LYS A 60 8.81 -20.03 1.42
CA LYS A 60 10.01 -19.32 1.85
C LYS A 60 10.75 -18.81 0.63
N VAL A 61 11.49 -17.72 0.78
CA VAL A 61 12.41 -17.25 -0.26
C VAL A 61 13.46 -18.32 -0.53
N SER A 62 13.66 -18.67 -1.79
CA SER A 62 14.71 -19.57 -2.24
C SER A 62 15.44 -18.96 -3.43
N GLU A 63 16.66 -19.44 -3.68
CA GLU A 63 17.27 -19.30 -5.00
C GLU A 63 16.54 -20.20 -6.01
N SER A 64 16.55 -19.81 -7.27
CA SER A 64 15.89 -20.54 -8.37
C SER A 64 16.64 -21.81 -8.76
#